data_AF-S5VA20-F1
#
_entry.id   AF-S5VA20-F1
#
_cell.length_a   1.000
_cell.length_b   1.000
_cell.length_c   1.000
_cell.angle_alpha   90.00
_cell.angle_beta   90.00
_cell.angle_gamma   90.00
#
_symmetry.space_group_name_H-M   'P 1'
#
loop_
_entity.id
_entity.type
_entity.pdbx_description
1 polymer ?
#
loop_
_entity_poly.entity_id
_entity_poly.type
_entity_poly.pdbx_seq_one_letter_code
_entity_poly.pdbx_strand_id
1 'polypeptide(L)' 'MENEPASGTTEALAAEAATRHARFGRLPERIRFHEMTEEKQAAPSASAVGSHDPEASWNHFSCLALDLGL' A
#
# COMPACT_ATOMS: atom_id res chain seq x y z
N MET A 1 -18.40 -23.06 30.69
CA MET A 1 -18.67 -21.89 29.84
C MET A 1 -18.13 -22.25 28.46
N GLU A 2 -18.92 -23.00 27.69
CA GLU A 2 -18.53 -23.44 26.34
C GLU A 2 -18.60 -22.22 25.43
N ASN A 3 -17.44 -21.69 25.06
CA ASN A 3 -17.34 -20.52 24.19
C ASN A 3 -16.90 -21.01 22.81
N GLU A 4 -17.85 -21.52 22.02
CA GLU A 4 -17.60 -21.95 20.62
C GLU A 4 -18.34 -21.05 19.60
N PRO A 5 -17.82 -19.84 19.30
CA PRO A 5 -18.23 -19.06 18.14
C PRO A 5 -17.26 -19.20 16.93
N ALA A 6 -16.26 -20.08 16.98
CA ALA A 6 -15.18 -20.13 15.99
C ALA A 6 -15.62 -20.63 14.59
N SER A 7 -16.61 -21.52 14.52
CA SER A 7 -17.06 -22.13 13.25
C SER A 7 -17.66 -21.10 12.29
N GLY A 8 -18.57 -20.26 12.77
CA GLY A 8 -19.28 -19.28 11.91
C GLY A 8 -18.38 -18.20 11.32
N THR A 9 -17.31 -17.83 12.03
CA THR A 9 -16.33 -16.85 11.53
C THR A 9 -15.49 -17.44 10.40
N THR A 10 -15.12 -18.72 10.50
CA THR A 10 -14.30 -19.42 9.50
C THR A 10 -15.08 -19.63 8.20
N GLU A 11 -16.36 -19.97 8.29
CA GLU A 11 -17.25 -20.10 7.13
C GLU A 11 -17.49 -18.76 6.42
N ALA A 12 -17.71 -17.68 7.18
CA ALA A 12 -17.83 -16.34 6.63
C ALA A 12 -16.55 -15.88 5.91
N LEU A 13 -15.37 -16.16 6.49
CA LEU A 13 -14.07 -15.90 5.86
C LEU A 13 -13.88 -16.72 4.57
N ALA A 14 -14.32 -17.97 4.55
CA ALA A 14 -14.25 -18.82 3.36
C ALA A 14 -15.17 -18.32 2.23
N ALA A 15 -16.39 -17.89 2.57
CA ALA A 15 -17.32 -17.29 1.60
C ALA A 15 -16.77 -15.99 1.00
N GLU A 16 -16.21 -15.13 1.84
CA GLU A 16 -15.57 -13.89 1.42
C GLU A 16 -14.32 -14.16 0.56
N ALA A 17 -13.51 -15.16 0.91
CA ALA A 17 -12.37 -15.60 0.08
C ALA A 17 -12.82 -16.12 -1.30
N ALA A 18 -13.94 -16.85 -1.37
CA ALA A 18 -14.50 -17.32 -2.64
C ALA A 18 -14.92 -16.16 -3.55
N THR A 19 -15.57 -15.12 -3.00
CA THR A 19 -15.93 -13.90 -3.74
C THR A 19 -14.70 -13.18 -4.30
N ARG A 20 -13.61 -13.08 -3.52
CA ARG A 20 -12.36 -12.48 -3.99
C ARG A 20 -11.72 -13.32 -5.10
N HIS A 21 -11.67 -14.65 -4.96
CA HIS A 21 -11.14 -15.51 -6.00
C HIS A 21 -11.95 -15.45 -7.30
N ALA A 22 -13.28 -15.32 -7.22
CA ALA A 22 -14.11 -15.12 -8.40
C ALA A 22 -13.82 -13.78 -9.11
N ARG A 23 -13.51 -12.73 -8.33
CA ARG A 23 -13.21 -11.40 -8.86
C ARG A 23 -11.79 -11.25 -9.40
N PHE A 24 -10.80 -11.84 -8.72
CA PHE A 24 -9.38 -11.59 -8.97
C PHE A 24 -8.59 -12.83 -9.41
N GLY A 25 -9.21 -14.00 -9.46
CA GLY A 25 -8.52 -15.28 -9.67
C GLY A 25 -7.79 -15.76 -8.42
N ARG A 26 -6.96 -16.80 -8.59
CA ARG A 26 -6.07 -17.31 -7.54
C ARG A 26 -4.67 -16.73 -7.72
N LEU A 27 -3.97 -16.54 -6.60
CA LEU A 27 -2.55 -16.21 -6.64
C LEU A 27 -1.78 -17.36 -7.32
N PRO A 28 -0.77 -17.06 -8.16
CA PRO A 28 0.16 -18.06 -8.65
C PRO A 28 0.84 -18.83 -7.51
N GLU A 29 1.42 -19.98 -7.85
CA GLU A 29 2.26 -20.72 -6.90
C GLU A 29 3.43 -19.86 -6.42
N ARG A 30 3.80 -20.04 -5.16
CA ARG A 30 4.92 -19.31 -4.57
C ARG A 30 6.23 -19.73 -5.24
N ILE A 31 6.98 -18.74 -5.74
CA ILE A 31 8.31 -18.93 -6.34
C ILE A 31 9.23 -19.62 -5.32
N ARG A 32 10.09 -20.53 -5.78
CA ARG A 32 11.08 -21.18 -4.89
C ARG A 32 12.02 -20.12 -4.32
N PHE A 33 12.44 -20.29 -3.08
CA PHE A 33 13.33 -19.32 -2.43
C PHE A 33 14.61 -19.04 -3.23
N HIS A 34 15.20 -20.05 -3.87
CA HIS A 34 16.41 -19.90 -4.69
C HIS A 34 16.18 -19.21 -6.05
N GLU A 35 14.92 -19.00 -6.43
CA GLU A 35 14.53 -18.25 -7.63
C GLU A 35 14.05 -16.83 -7.29
N MET A 36 13.97 -16.46 -6.00
CA MET A 36 13.66 -15.10 -5.58
C MET A 36 14.87 -14.19 -5.81
N THR A 37 14.62 -12.96 -6.28
CA THR A 37 15.64 -11.90 -6.37
C THR A 37 15.57 -11.02 -5.14
N GLU A 38 16.72 -10.60 -4.61
CA GLU A 38 16.79 -9.69 -3.48
C GLU A 38 16.41 -8.26 -3.87
N GLU A 39 15.76 -7.54 -2.96
CA GLU A 39 15.51 -6.11 -3.13
C GLU A 39 16.85 -5.37 -3.21
N LYS A 40 16.99 -4.53 -4.24
CA LYS A 40 18.17 -3.68 -4.44
C LYS A 40 17.74 -2.22 -4.41
N GLN A 41 18.44 -1.41 -3.63
CA GLN A 41 18.23 0.04 -3.63
C GLN A 41 18.39 0.56 -5.07
N ALA A 42 17.34 1.19 -5.59
CA ALA A 42 17.42 1.87 -6.87
C ALA A 42 18.43 3.01 -6.77
N ALA A 43 19.27 3.17 -7.80
CA ALA A 43 20.06 4.39 -7.92
C ALA A 43 19.11 5.61 -7.98
N PRO A 44 19.49 6.76 -7.40
CA PRO A 44 18.67 7.95 -7.46
C PRO A 44 18.31 8.26 -8.93
N SER A 45 17.03 8.25 -9.25
CA SER A 45 16.55 8.72 -10.56
C SER A 45 16.77 10.23 -10.66
N ALA A 46 16.85 10.78 -11.86
CA ALA A 46 16.89 12.23 -12.06
C ALA A 46 15.67 12.96 -11.44
N SER A 47 14.58 12.24 -11.15
CA SER A 47 13.42 12.75 -10.39
C SER A 47 13.68 12.93 -8.89
N ALA A 48 14.74 12.35 -8.33
CA ALA A 48 15.16 12.61 -6.94
C ALA A 48 15.60 14.07 -6.73
N VAL A 49 15.96 14.78 -7.81
CA VAL A 49 16.24 16.22 -7.80
C VAL A 49 14.96 17.04 -7.49
N GLY A 50 13.78 16.46 -7.71
CA GLY A 50 12.48 17.03 -7.33
C GLY A 50 11.83 16.31 -6.15
N SER A 51 12.62 15.62 -5.30
CA SER A 51 12.10 14.99 -4.09
C SER A 51 11.29 16.01 -3.28
N HIS A 52 10.10 15.62 -2.84
CA HIS A 52 9.24 16.49 -2.03
C HIS A 52 9.97 16.85 -0.74
N ASP A 53 10.35 18.12 -0.62
CA ASP A 53 10.91 18.71 0.59
C ASP A 53 9.79 19.48 1.31
N PRO A 54 9.29 18.95 2.44
CA PRO A 54 8.22 19.59 3.18
C PRO A 54 8.66 20.94 3.77
N GLU A 55 9.96 21.14 4.04
CA GLU A 55 10.50 22.41 4.54
C GLU A 55 10.61 23.43 3.40
N ALA A 56 11.05 23.02 2.21
CA ALA A 56 11.09 23.91 1.04
C ALA A 56 9.69 24.36 0.57
N SER A 57 8.65 23.57 0.87
CA SER A 57 7.26 23.86 0.51
C SER A 57 6.75 25.16 1.15
N TRP A 58 7.39 25.64 2.23
CA TRP A 58 6.97 26.84 2.96
C TRP A 58 7.41 28.14 2.26
N ASN A 59 8.34 28.04 1.30
CA ASN A 59 8.84 29.19 0.55
C ASN A 59 7.85 29.72 -0.51
N HIS A 60 6.73 29.03 -0.75
CA HIS A 60 5.75 29.38 -1.78
C HIS A 60 4.44 29.99 -1.22
N PHE A 61 4.36 30.25 0.09
CA PHE A 61 3.14 30.77 0.73
C PHE A 61 2.82 32.24 0.39
N SER A 62 3.69 32.96 -0.32
CA SER A 62 3.42 34.36 -0.72
C SER A 62 2.15 34.50 -1.58
N CYS A 63 1.86 33.54 -2.47
CA CYS A 63 0.62 33.56 -3.26
C CYS A 63 -0.61 33.27 -2.39
N LEU A 64 -0.49 32.32 -1.45
CA LEU A 64 -1.56 32.00 -0.51
C LEU A 64 -1.90 33.18 0.40
N ALA A 65 -0.89 33.92 0.89
CA ALA A 65 -1.11 35.11 1.70
C ALA A 65 -1.85 36.21 0.95
N LEU A 66 -1.48 36.45 -0.32
CA LEU A 66 -2.20 37.35 -1.22
C LEU A 66 -3.66 36.93 -1.44
N ASP A 67 -3.92 35.64 -1.69
CA ASP A 67 -5.27 35.11 -1.89
C ASP A 67 -6.15 35.22 -0.63
N LEU A 68 -5.55 35.21 0.56
CA LEU A 68 -6.23 35.35 1.84
C LEU A 68 -6.30 36.81 2.35
N GLY A 69 -5.61 37.75 1.69
CA GLY A 69 -5.60 39.17 2.06
C GLY A 69 -4.89 39.49 3.37
N LEU A 70 -3.87 38.69 3.74
CA LEU A 70 -3.01 38.90 4.92
C LEU A 70 -1.82 39.82 4.62
#